data_AF-J2UI26-F1
#
_entry.id   AF-J2UI26-F1
#
_cell.length_a   1.000
_cell.length_b   1.000
_cell.length_c   1.000
_cell.angle_alpha   90.00
_cell.angle_beta   90.00
_cell.angle_gamma   90.00
#
_symmetry.space_group_name_H-M   'P 1'
#
loop_
_entity.id
_entity.type
_entity.pdbx_description
1 polymer ?
#
loop_
_entity_poly.entity_id
_entity_poly.type
_entity_poly.pdbx_seq_one_letter_code
_entity_poly.pdbx_strand_id
1 'polypeptide(L)'
;MLWVTLQYTDNDLASPGPASKHWMDALAAHHTVIRLDMRGCGLSDRKPERMTLDAWVEDIEAVVNAAGLSRFAMMAACTGAYAAIEYAARHASRLSRLVIYGGAVRGRLQRELTAAQRDDALAALQVYESGLDGRSEFAVTFRRIFTAQFFPDASAGQLEAHDRIVSQRMTGAIAAQSVRAFYDLDLSARAKCIDTPSLILHARHDILYPMDEGKRLAALIPASRFVPVESHNNIPLAGEPAWPQVRDAVLEFLAAGHGAAAPLPVFRLTVRQADVLRRVAQGQTDKQIARTLSLSPRTVEMHVSAALKALGSKTRAEAAHRAAQYGLF
;
A
#
# COMPACT_ATOMS: atom_id res chain seq x y z
N MET A 1 -0.25 18.53 -1.12
CA MET A 1 -0.22 17.07 -0.90
C MET A 1 1.22 16.63 -0.96
N LEU A 2 1.67 15.84 0.00
CA LEU A 2 3.00 15.26 0.01
C LEU A 2 2.92 13.82 -0.53
N TRP A 3 3.72 13.50 -1.53
CA TRP A 3 3.88 12.17 -2.07
C TRP A 3 5.21 11.59 -1.57
N VAL A 4 5.12 10.51 -0.81
CA VAL A 4 6.25 9.82 -0.16
C VAL A 4 6.40 8.43 -0.76
N THR A 5 7.41 8.25 -1.60
CA THR A 5 7.82 6.92 -2.07
C THR A 5 9.18 6.60 -1.52
N LEU A 6 9.30 5.49 -0.79
CA LEU A 6 10.60 4.91 -0.51
C LEU A 6 10.96 4.02 -1.71
N GLN A 7 12.19 4.17 -2.20
CA GLN A 7 12.87 3.30 -3.17
C GLN A 7 12.52 3.40 -4.66
N TYR A 8 11.67 4.33 -5.11
CA TYR A 8 11.44 4.57 -6.55
C TYR A 8 11.75 6.00 -6.94
N THR A 9 12.85 6.12 -7.67
CA THR A 9 13.54 7.36 -8.03
C THR A 9 12.98 7.95 -9.32
N ASP A 10 11.71 8.37 -9.29
CA ASP A 10 11.05 8.95 -10.46
C ASP A 10 10.85 10.46 -10.36
N ASN A 11 11.57 11.15 -9.46
CA ASN A 11 11.44 12.60 -9.33
C ASN A 11 12.04 13.36 -10.53
N ASP A 12 12.70 12.65 -11.44
CA ASP A 12 13.10 13.21 -12.73
C ASP A 12 11.88 13.32 -13.67
N LEU A 13 11.28 14.50 -13.72
CA LEU A 13 10.17 14.79 -14.62
C LEU A 13 10.54 14.65 -16.12
N ALA A 14 11.83 14.65 -16.45
CA ALA A 14 12.31 14.45 -17.82
C ALA A 14 12.37 12.96 -18.22
N SER A 15 12.44 12.05 -17.24
CA SER A 15 12.41 10.60 -17.48
C SER A 15 11.67 9.88 -16.34
N PRO A 16 10.33 9.97 -16.31
CA PRO A 16 9.54 9.29 -15.29
C PRO A 16 9.54 7.79 -15.56
N GLY A 17 9.79 7.00 -14.55
CA GLY A 17 9.59 5.56 -14.59
C GLY A 17 8.12 5.16 -14.76
N PRO A 18 7.87 3.85 -14.88
CA PRO A 18 6.65 3.30 -15.48
C PRO A 18 5.35 3.71 -14.77
N ALA A 19 5.44 4.00 -13.47
CA ALA A 19 4.31 4.29 -12.60
C ALA A 19 4.27 5.74 -12.07
N SER A 20 5.04 6.68 -12.65
CA SER A 20 5.14 8.03 -12.07
C SER A 20 4.33 9.09 -12.79
N LYS A 21 4.44 9.22 -14.12
CA LYS A 21 3.90 10.38 -14.84
C LYS A 21 2.39 10.54 -14.71
N HIS A 22 1.62 9.49 -14.97
CA HIS A 22 0.15 9.57 -14.93
C HIS A 22 -0.39 9.83 -13.54
N TRP A 23 0.25 9.30 -12.51
CA TRP A 23 -0.07 9.61 -11.12
C TRP A 23 0.17 11.08 -10.80
N MET A 24 1.30 11.62 -11.24
CA MET A 24 1.63 13.03 -11.03
C MET A 24 0.68 13.94 -11.79
N ASP A 25 0.41 13.67 -13.06
CA ASP A 25 -0.51 14.46 -13.87
C ASP A 25 -1.92 14.48 -13.23
N ALA A 26 -2.42 13.32 -12.79
CA ALA A 26 -3.74 13.22 -12.18
C ALA A 26 -3.86 13.96 -10.84
N LEU A 27 -2.84 13.87 -9.98
CA LEU A 27 -2.84 14.58 -8.70
C LEU A 27 -2.57 16.08 -8.87
N ALA A 28 -1.62 16.45 -9.74
CA ALA A 28 -1.25 17.84 -9.99
C ALA A 28 -2.38 18.65 -10.65
N ALA A 29 -3.30 17.98 -11.36
CA ALA A 29 -4.49 18.60 -11.91
C ALA A 29 -5.42 19.22 -10.84
N HIS A 30 -5.36 18.72 -9.60
CA HIS A 30 -6.24 19.16 -8.52
C HIS A 30 -5.49 19.69 -7.29
N HIS A 31 -4.23 19.32 -7.10
CA HIS A 31 -3.48 19.57 -5.88
C HIS A 31 -2.05 20.03 -6.19
N THR A 32 -1.47 20.86 -5.31
CA THR A 32 -0.02 21.02 -5.28
C THR A 32 0.61 19.72 -4.79
N VAL A 33 1.43 19.07 -5.62
CA VAL A 33 2.12 17.83 -5.27
C VAL A 33 3.58 18.13 -4.96
N ILE A 34 4.01 17.78 -3.75
CA ILE A 34 5.42 17.83 -3.34
C ILE A 34 5.91 16.39 -3.30
N ARG A 35 7.04 16.13 -3.95
CA ARG A 35 7.68 14.81 -3.97
C ARG A 35 9.00 14.86 -3.23
N LEU A 36 9.31 13.79 -2.53
CA LEU A 36 10.57 13.62 -1.82
C LEU A 36 11.28 12.38 -2.37
N ASP A 37 12.52 12.56 -2.81
CA ASP A 37 13.46 11.46 -2.95
C ASP A 37 14.04 11.16 -1.58
N MET A 38 13.78 9.98 -1.04
CA MET A 38 14.30 9.63 0.28
C MET A 38 15.82 9.52 0.26
N ARG A 39 16.46 9.73 1.41
CA ARG A 39 17.91 9.56 1.56
C ARG A 39 18.38 8.23 0.94
N GLY A 40 19.51 8.29 0.23
CA GLY A 40 20.07 7.17 -0.50
C GLY A 40 19.45 6.91 -1.89
N CYS A 41 18.37 7.61 -2.24
CA CYS A 41 17.64 7.41 -3.49
C CYS A 41 17.59 8.71 -4.30
N GLY A 42 17.58 8.58 -5.62
CA GLY A 42 17.18 9.65 -6.54
C GLY A 42 18.23 10.75 -6.66
N LEU A 43 17.77 11.97 -6.44
CA LEU A 43 18.58 13.18 -6.40
C LEU A 43 19.02 13.58 -4.98
N SER A 44 18.56 12.86 -3.95
CA SER A 44 18.99 13.10 -2.56
C SER A 44 20.39 12.55 -2.30
N ASP A 45 20.94 12.89 -1.13
CA ASP A 45 22.26 12.40 -0.71
C ASP A 45 22.33 10.88 -0.81
N ARG A 46 23.40 10.38 -1.44
CA ARG A 46 23.62 8.98 -1.79
C ARG A 46 24.47 8.23 -0.78
N LYS A 47 25.02 8.93 0.22
CA LYS A 47 25.83 8.33 1.28
C LYS A 47 25.31 8.70 2.67
N PRO A 48 24.01 8.49 2.96
CA PRO A 48 23.48 8.76 4.28
C PRO A 48 24.14 7.86 5.34
N GLU A 49 24.43 8.44 6.50
CA GLU A 49 25.00 7.70 7.64
C GLU A 49 23.98 6.76 8.31
N ARG A 50 22.68 7.11 8.25
CA ARG A 50 21.60 6.39 8.93
C ARG A 50 20.50 5.99 7.94
N MET A 51 20.24 4.69 7.86
CA MET A 51 19.13 4.07 7.13
C MET A 51 18.13 3.48 8.12
N THR A 52 17.44 4.35 8.85
CA THR A 52 16.52 3.97 9.94
C THR A 52 15.15 4.63 9.75
N LEU A 53 14.14 4.07 10.42
CA LEU A 53 12.79 4.63 10.38
C LEU A 53 12.74 6.08 10.87
N ASP A 54 13.45 6.39 11.95
CA ASP A 54 13.54 7.75 12.48
C ASP A 54 14.15 8.72 11.47
N ALA A 55 15.25 8.32 10.83
CA ALA A 55 15.90 9.08 9.78
C ALA A 55 14.95 9.40 8.61
N TRP A 56 14.13 8.44 8.20
CA TRP A 56 13.14 8.68 7.14
C TRP A 56 11.99 9.60 7.58
N VAL A 57 11.59 9.56 8.85
CA VAL A 57 10.60 10.51 9.40
C VAL A 57 11.20 11.91 9.50
N GLU A 58 12.45 12.04 9.93
CA GLU A 58 13.20 13.31 9.96
C GLU A 58 13.28 13.96 8.56
N ASP A 59 13.49 13.16 7.50
CA ASP A 59 13.50 13.66 6.11
C ASP A 59 12.14 14.24 5.71
N ILE A 60 11.05 13.55 6.06
CA ILE A 60 9.68 14.02 5.80
C ILE A 60 9.44 15.33 6.54
N GLU A 61 9.81 15.42 7.83
CA GLU A 61 9.68 16.64 8.62
C GLU A 61 10.48 17.81 8.03
N ALA A 62 11.71 17.56 7.58
CA ALA A 62 12.56 18.59 6.98
C ALA A 62 11.90 19.20 5.74
N VAL A 63 11.34 18.37 4.85
CA VAL A 63 10.63 18.84 3.65
C VAL A 63 9.33 19.55 4.00
N VAL A 64 8.55 19.01 4.94
CA VAL A 64 7.30 19.61 5.41
C VAL A 64 7.54 21.01 5.98
N ASN A 65 8.58 21.17 6.79
CA ASN A 65 8.94 22.44 7.40
C ASN A 65 9.50 23.43 6.35
N ALA A 66 10.39 22.98 5.46
CA ALA A 66 10.93 23.82 4.40
C ALA A 66 9.85 24.31 3.42
N ALA A 67 8.84 23.47 3.15
CA ALA A 67 7.68 23.83 2.32
C ALA A 67 6.60 24.62 3.08
N GLY A 68 6.78 24.88 4.38
CA GLY A 68 5.83 25.64 5.20
C GLY A 68 4.47 24.95 5.40
N LEU A 69 4.41 23.62 5.32
CA LEU A 69 3.15 22.87 5.37
C LEU A 69 2.68 22.68 6.82
N SER A 70 1.72 23.48 7.26
CA SER A 70 1.09 23.33 8.59
C SER A 70 0.12 22.15 8.66
N ARG A 71 -0.67 21.92 7.60
CA ARG A 71 -1.57 20.76 7.48
C ARG A 71 -1.68 20.30 6.03
N PHE A 72 -1.53 19.00 5.76
CA PHE A 72 -1.46 18.48 4.39
C PHE A 72 -1.96 17.03 4.28
N ALA A 73 -2.35 16.60 3.08
CA ALA A 73 -2.58 15.18 2.80
C ALA A 73 -1.27 14.50 2.42
N MET A 74 -1.05 13.29 2.92
CA MET A 74 0.10 12.45 2.58
C MET A 74 -0.37 11.24 1.78
N MET A 75 0.33 10.92 0.69
CA MET A 75 0.22 9.64 0.02
C MET A 75 1.56 8.93 0.05
N ALA A 76 1.54 7.64 0.34
CA ALA A 76 2.71 6.80 0.28
C ALA A 76 2.45 5.53 -0.49
N ALA A 77 3.50 4.96 -1.09
CA ALA A 77 3.41 3.69 -1.78
C ALA A 77 4.57 2.76 -1.43
N CYS A 78 4.31 1.46 -1.48
CA CYS A 78 5.30 0.41 -1.25
C CYS A 78 6.00 0.58 0.12
N THR A 79 7.34 0.57 0.16
CA THR A 79 8.12 0.80 1.38
C THR A 79 7.86 2.19 1.99
N GLY A 80 7.35 3.15 1.20
CA GLY A 80 6.93 4.49 1.65
C GLY A 80 5.96 4.43 2.83
N ALA A 81 5.18 3.36 2.89
CA ALA A 81 4.20 3.11 3.93
C ALA A 81 4.79 3.10 5.34
N TYR A 82 6.00 2.56 5.55
CA TYR A 82 6.57 2.46 6.91
C TYR A 82 6.83 3.84 7.50
N ALA A 83 7.50 4.72 6.75
CA ALA A 83 7.75 6.09 7.18
C ALA A 83 6.45 6.89 7.32
N ALA A 84 5.48 6.68 6.42
CA ALA A 84 4.18 7.34 6.50
C ALA A 84 3.35 6.92 7.72
N ILE A 85 3.36 5.63 8.08
CA ILE A 85 2.70 5.10 9.29
C ILE A 85 3.33 5.71 10.54
N GLU A 86 4.66 5.72 10.63
CA GLU A 86 5.36 6.30 11.78
C GLU A 86 5.12 7.81 11.88
N TYR A 87 5.22 8.54 10.77
CA TYR A 87 4.93 9.96 10.72
C TYR A 87 3.49 10.26 11.14
N ALA A 88 2.51 9.52 10.61
CA ALA A 88 1.10 9.70 10.97
C ALA A 88 0.83 9.44 12.45
N ALA A 89 1.48 8.44 13.04
CA ALA A 89 1.37 8.13 14.46
C ALA A 89 1.99 9.22 15.36
N ARG A 90 3.07 9.89 14.91
CA ARG A 90 3.73 10.97 15.65
C ARG A 90 3.09 12.34 15.46
N HIS A 91 2.49 12.58 14.29
CA HIS A 91 2.10 13.92 13.83
C HIS A 91 0.67 13.97 13.28
N ALA A 92 -0.27 13.26 13.91
CA ALA A 92 -1.66 13.15 13.44
C ALA A 92 -2.33 14.51 13.14
N SER A 93 -2.02 15.57 13.90
CA SER A 93 -2.55 16.92 13.69
C SER A 93 -2.07 17.61 12.41
N ARG A 94 -0.91 17.19 11.86
CA ARG A 94 -0.35 17.72 10.61
C ARG A 94 -0.98 17.09 9.38
N LEU A 95 -1.58 15.90 9.51
CA LEU A 95 -2.18 15.21 8.38
C LEU A 95 -3.68 15.50 8.26
N SER A 96 -4.11 15.94 7.08
CA SER A 96 -5.53 16.03 6.75
C SER A 96 -6.10 14.68 6.32
N ARG A 97 -5.29 13.87 5.63
CA ARG A 97 -5.58 12.55 5.06
C ARG A 97 -4.29 11.76 4.87
N LEU A 98 -4.41 10.44 4.93
CA LEU A 98 -3.35 9.50 4.61
C LEU A 98 -3.81 8.53 3.52
N VAL A 99 -3.04 8.39 2.44
CA VAL A 99 -3.27 7.37 1.40
C VAL A 99 -2.08 6.43 1.40
N ILE A 100 -2.30 5.12 1.44
CA ILE A 100 -1.25 4.11 1.32
C ILE A 100 -1.61 3.16 0.18
N TYR A 101 -0.72 3.01 -0.80
CA TYR A 101 -0.84 2.03 -1.87
C TYR A 101 0.20 0.91 -1.69
N GLY A 102 -0.23 -0.35 -1.63
CA GLY A 102 0.72 -1.50 -1.65
C GLY A 102 1.66 -1.54 -0.44
N GLY A 103 1.18 -1.14 0.74
CA GLY A 103 1.96 -1.02 1.98
C GLY A 103 1.72 -2.15 2.98
N ALA A 104 2.58 -2.25 4.00
CA ALA A 104 2.43 -3.19 5.11
C ALA A 104 2.76 -2.53 6.45
N VAL A 105 2.20 -3.07 7.54
CA VAL A 105 2.58 -2.67 8.92
C VAL A 105 3.86 -3.36 9.39
N ARG A 106 4.21 -4.50 8.80
CA ARG A 106 5.34 -5.32 9.25
C ARG A 106 6.23 -5.76 8.09
N GLY A 107 7.53 -5.73 8.37
CA GLY A 107 8.59 -6.19 7.50
C GLY A 107 8.51 -7.68 7.22
N ARG A 108 9.20 -8.11 6.16
CA ARG A 108 9.15 -9.50 5.68
C ARG A 108 9.58 -10.50 6.77
N LEU A 109 10.58 -10.18 7.59
CA LEU A 109 11.12 -11.08 8.61
C LEU A 109 10.27 -11.17 9.89
N GLN A 110 9.32 -10.22 10.06
CA GLN A 110 8.30 -10.22 11.11
C GLN A 110 7.00 -10.94 10.68
N ARG A 111 6.97 -11.52 9.47
CA ARG A 111 5.87 -12.36 9.00
C ARG A 111 6.10 -13.81 9.40
N GLU A 112 5.04 -14.60 9.31
CA GLU A 112 5.10 -16.05 9.49
C GLU A 112 5.81 -16.66 8.26
N LEU A 113 7.10 -16.93 8.39
CA LEU A 113 7.95 -17.52 7.36
C LEU A 113 8.48 -18.88 7.78
N THR A 114 8.62 -19.80 6.84
CA THR A 114 9.45 -21.01 7.02
C THR A 114 10.93 -20.62 7.11
N ALA A 115 11.78 -21.55 7.59
CA ALA A 115 13.23 -21.34 7.59
C ALA A 115 13.77 -21.03 6.18
N ALA A 116 13.34 -21.80 5.17
CA ALA A 116 13.73 -21.57 3.78
C ALA A 116 13.31 -20.18 3.27
N GLN A 117 12.07 -19.74 3.57
CA GLN A 117 11.61 -18.40 3.15
C GLN A 117 12.37 -17.26 3.84
N ARG A 118 12.84 -17.48 5.06
CA ARG A 118 13.69 -16.55 5.79
C ARG A 118 15.09 -16.48 5.15
N ASP A 119 15.67 -17.63 4.84
CA ASP A 119 16.97 -17.70 4.16
C ASP A 119 16.91 -17.05 2.78
N ASP A 120 15.85 -17.29 2.00
CA ASP A 120 15.61 -16.64 0.70
C ASP A 120 15.54 -15.11 0.83
N ALA A 121 14.85 -14.62 1.85
CA ALA A 121 14.74 -13.18 2.10
C ALA A 121 16.11 -12.55 2.43
N LEU A 122 16.93 -13.23 3.24
CA LEU A 122 18.27 -12.76 3.58
C LEU A 122 19.24 -12.85 2.39
N ALA A 123 19.16 -13.92 1.60
CA ALA A 123 19.94 -14.09 0.38
C ALA A 123 19.63 -12.98 -0.64
N ALA A 124 18.36 -12.60 -0.80
CA ALA A 124 17.96 -11.51 -1.69
C ALA A 124 18.69 -10.19 -1.38
N LEU A 125 19.02 -9.90 -0.12
CA LEU A 125 19.79 -8.70 0.26
C LEU A 125 21.19 -8.70 -0.36
N GLN A 126 21.86 -9.85 -0.40
CA GLN A 126 23.19 -9.98 -1.04
C GLN A 126 23.09 -9.77 -2.56
N VAL A 127 22.00 -10.25 -3.16
CA VAL A 127 21.77 -10.03 -4.60
C VAL A 127 21.46 -8.56 -4.88
N TYR A 128 20.72 -7.87 -4.02
CA TYR A 128 20.52 -6.42 -4.14
C TYR A 128 21.85 -5.65 -4.06
N GLU A 129 22.68 -6.00 -3.09
CA GLU A 129 23.97 -5.36 -2.86
C GLU A 129 24.94 -5.48 -4.04
N SER A 130 24.95 -6.65 -4.70
CA SER A 130 25.86 -6.94 -5.82
C SER A 130 25.27 -6.64 -7.21
N GLY A 131 23.94 -6.61 -7.34
CA GLY A 131 23.26 -6.60 -8.64
C GLY A 131 22.62 -5.27 -9.04
N LEU A 132 22.21 -4.40 -8.10
CA LEU A 132 21.37 -3.24 -8.47
C LEU A 132 22.15 -2.09 -9.13
N ASP A 133 23.43 -1.88 -8.86
CA ASP A 133 24.26 -0.85 -9.53
C ASP A 133 25.39 -1.43 -10.38
N GLY A 134 25.46 -2.77 -10.46
CA GLY A 134 26.42 -3.47 -11.30
C GLY A 134 26.21 -3.20 -12.79
N ARG A 135 27.30 -3.22 -13.57
CA ARG A 135 27.28 -3.00 -15.03
C ARG A 135 27.44 -4.27 -15.86
N SER A 136 27.59 -5.42 -15.22
CA SER A 136 27.66 -6.71 -15.91
C SER A 136 26.31 -7.06 -16.55
N GLU A 137 26.33 -7.95 -17.54
CA GLU A 137 25.11 -8.48 -18.16
C GLU A 137 24.20 -9.15 -17.12
N PHE A 138 24.79 -9.83 -16.13
CA PHE A 138 24.08 -10.37 -14.98
C PHE A 138 23.35 -9.27 -14.18
N ALA A 139 24.02 -8.16 -13.86
CA ALA A 139 23.43 -7.06 -13.09
C ALA A 139 22.28 -6.37 -13.85
N VAL A 140 22.43 -6.18 -15.17
CA VAL A 140 21.35 -5.66 -16.03
C VAL A 140 20.15 -6.60 -16.02
N THR A 141 20.38 -7.90 -16.22
CA THR A 141 19.31 -8.91 -16.21
C THR A 141 18.63 -8.96 -14.84
N PHE A 142 19.42 -8.90 -13.77
CA PHE A 142 18.92 -8.87 -12.40
C PHE A 142 18.03 -7.67 -12.13
N ARG A 143 18.45 -6.45 -12.49
CA ARG A 143 17.62 -5.24 -12.34
C ARG A 143 16.31 -5.31 -13.12
N ARG A 144 16.31 -5.91 -14.32
CA ARG A 144 15.08 -6.13 -15.10
C ARG A 144 14.13 -7.08 -14.38
N ILE A 145 14.63 -8.21 -13.85
CA ILE A 145 13.85 -9.14 -13.04
C ILE A 145 13.33 -8.45 -11.78
N PHE A 146 14.19 -7.73 -11.08
CA PHE A 146 13.81 -6.95 -9.90
C PHE A 146 12.69 -5.97 -10.21
N THR A 147 12.81 -5.18 -11.28
CA THR A 147 11.78 -4.23 -11.72
C THR A 147 10.47 -4.94 -12.07
N ALA A 148 10.53 -6.06 -12.80
CA ALA A 148 9.36 -6.84 -13.20
C ALA A 148 8.61 -7.44 -12.00
N GLN A 149 9.22 -7.53 -10.80
CA GLN A 149 8.49 -7.91 -9.60
C GLN A 149 7.52 -6.81 -9.13
N PHE A 150 7.84 -5.54 -9.37
CA PHE A 150 6.98 -4.40 -9.05
C PHE A 150 6.00 -4.10 -10.17
N PHE A 151 6.43 -4.30 -11.42
CA PHE A 151 5.63 -4.01 -12.61
C PHE A 151 5.61 -5.21 -13.58
N PRO A 152 4.98 -6.34 -13.24
CA PRO A 152 4.93 -7.52 -14.11
C PRO A 152 4.37 -7.24 -15.50
N ASP A 153 3.43 -6.28 -15.62
CA ASP A 153 2.77 -5.94 -16.89
C ASP A 153 3.44 -4.76 -17.61
N ALA A 154 4.60 -4.30 -17.14
CA ALA A 154 5.35 -3.25 -17.82
C ALA A 154 5.92 -3.77 -19.16
N SER A 155 5.79 -2.95 -20.20
CA SER A 155 6.42 -3.22 -21.49
C SER A 155 7.95 -3.27 -21.36
N ALA A 156 8.61 -3.95 -22.30
CA ALA A 156 10.08 -4.00 -22.35
C ALA A 156 10.72 -2.60 -22.32
N GLY A 157 10.13 -1.63 -23.04
CA GLY A 157 10.62 -0.24 -23.04
C GLY A 157 10.48 0.45 -21.68
N GLN A 158 9.39 0.18 -20.94
CA GLN A 158 9.22 0.68 -19.57
C GLN A 158 10.22 0.06 -18.60
N LEU A 159 10.45 -1.25 -18.69
CA LEU A 159 11.46 -1.95 -17.88
C LEU A 159 12.87 -1.41 -18.17
N GLU A 160 13.19 -1.15 -19.43
CA GLU A 160 14.48 -0.57 -19.83
C GLU A 160 14.66 0.88 -19.36
N ALA A 161 13.61 1.71 -19.44
CA ALA A 161 13.65 3.06 -18.92
C ALA A 161 13.89 3.05 -17.40
N HIS A 162 13.18 2.18 -16.68
CA HIS A 162 13.33 2.02 -15.24
C HIS A 162 14.73 1.49 -14.85
N ASP A 163 15.29 0.54 -15.61
CA ASP A 163 16.64 0.03 -15.41
C ASP A 163 17.71 1.15 -15.39
N ARG A 164 17.60 2.08 -16.35
CA ARG A 164 18.50 3.22 -16.46
C ARG A 164 18.37 4.16 -15.26
N ILE A 165 17.15 4.37 -14.79
CA ILE A 165 16.87 5.20 -13.63
C ILE A 165 17.49 4.56 -12.37
N VAL A 166 17.15 3.31 -12.07
CA VAL A 166 17.62 2.61 -10.86
C VAL A 166 19.15 2.58 -10.80
N SER A 167 19.80 2.17 -11.89
CA SER A 167 21.27 2.06 -11.94
C SER A 167 22.02 3.38 -11.76
N GLN A 168 21.37 4.52 -11.98
CA GLN A 168 21.97 5.86 -11.84
C GLN A 168 21.60 6.56 -10.53
N ARG A 169 20.54 6.10 -9.86
CA ARG A 169 19.88 6.84 -8.78
C ARG A 169 19.89 6.10 -7.44
N MET A 170 20.32 4.85 -7.39
CA MET A 170 20.47 4.09 -6.14
C MET A 170 21.63 3.10 -6.25
N THR A 171 22.40 2.93 -5.18
CA THR A 171 23.45 1.88 -5.11
C THR A 171 22.87 0.59 -4.55
N GLY A 172 23.49 -0.55 -4.88
CA GLY A 172 23.08 -1.84 -4.34
C GLY A 172 23.18 -1.89 -2.82
N ALA A 173 24.27 -1.34 -2.26
CA ALA A 173 24.48 -1.26 -0.82
C ALA A 173 23.36 -0.49 -0.10
N ILE A 174 22.95 0.67 -0.63
CA ILE A 174 21.85 1.46 -0.04
C ILE A 174 20.52 0.72 -0.13
N ALA A 175 20.24 0.08 -1.27
CA ALA A 175 19.03 -0.72 -1.43
C ALA A 175 18.99 -1.87 -0.40
N ALA A 176 20.09 -2.63 -0.27
CA ALA A 176 20.19 -3.73 0.68
C ALA A 176 20.05 -3.25 2.14
N GLN A 177 20.71 -2.14 2.50
CA GLN A 177 20.58 -1.54 3.85
C GLN A 177 19.14 -1.09 4.13
N SER A 178 18.49 -0.44 3.17
CA SER A 178 17.09 -0.01 3.29
C SER A 178 16.15 -1.19 3.49
N VAL A 179 16.25 -2.20 2.61
CA VAL A 179 15.39 -3.40 2.67
C VAL A 179 15.62 -4.15 3.98
N ARG A 180 16.87 -4.30 4.44
CA ARG A 180 17.20 -4.90 5.74
C ARG A 180 16.52 -4.15 6.88
N ALA A 181 16.61 -2.83 6.89
CA ALA A 181 15.95 -2.02 7.92
C ALA A 181 14.42 -2.20 7.90
N PHE A 182 13.78 -2.28 6.74
CA PHE A 182 12.33 -2.54 6.65
C PHE A 182 11.95 -3.94 7.09
N TYR A 183 12.78 -4.95 6.86
CA TYR A 183 12.47 -6.36 7.11
C TYR A 183 12.17 -6.67 8.56
N ASP A 184 12.80 -5.95 9.48
CA ASP A 184 12.67 -6.17 10.92
C ASP A 184 11.60 -5.29 11.59
N LEU A 185 10.98 -4.35 10.87
CA LEU A 185 9.97 -3.45 11.45
C LEU A 185 8.66 -4.17 11.76
N ASP A 186 8.05 -3.80 12.89
CA ASP A 186 6.63 -4.03 13.17
C ASP A 186 5.99 -2.75 13.72
N LEU A 187 5.17 -2.11 12.90
CA LEU A 187 4.45 -0.88 13.18
C LEU A 187 2.99 -1.15 13.57
N SER A 188 2.63 -2.38 13.92
CA SER A 188 1.24 -2.73 14.26
C SER A 188 0.69 -1.92 15.43
N ALA A 189 1.52 -1.63 16.44
CA ALA A 189 1.13 -0.76 17.55
C ALA A 189 0.96 0.70 17.11
N ARG A 190 1.82 1.19 16.22
CA ARG A 190 1.80 2.56 15.69
C ARG A 190 0.57 2.80 14.82
N ALA A 191 0.22 1.85 13.96
CA ALA A 191 -0.96 1.92 13.10
C ALA A 191 -2.27 2.10 13.90
N LYS A 192 -2.37 1.50 15.10
CA LYS A 192 -3.53 1.64 15.99
C LYS A 192 -3.72 3.05 16.54
N CYS A 193 -2.65 3.86 16.55
CA CYS A 193 -2.67 5.24 17.04
C CYS A 193 -2.98 6.25 15.93
N ILE A 194 -3.24 5.81 14.69
CA ILE A 194 -3.53 6.71 13.58
C ILE A 194 -5.02 7.05 13.56
N ASP A 195 -5.35 8.27 13.96
CA ASP A 195 -6.71 8.82 13.88
C ASP A 195 -7.00 9.55 12.55
N THR A 196 -5.96 9.82 11.75
CA THR A 196 -6.10 10.48 10.45
C THR A 196 -6.98 9.62 9.51
N PRO A 197 -8.01 10.21 8.87
CA PRO A 197 -8.76 9.51 7.83
C PRO A 197 -7.81 8.92 6.79
N SER A 198 -7.92 7.61 6.57
CA SER A 198 -6.96 6.86 5.77
C SER A 198 -7.62 6.10 4.62
N LEU A 199 -6.98 6.07 3.45
CA LEU A 199 -7.34 5.21 2.33
C LEU A 199 -6.20 4.24 2.07
N ILE A 200 -6.49 2.94 2.16
CA ILE A 200 -5.54 1.86 1.92
C ILE A 200 -5.96 1.17 0.63
N LEU A 201 -5.14 1.26 -0.41
CA LEU A 201 -5.32 0.55 -1.67
C LEU A 201 -4.29 -0.56 -1.79
N HIS A 202 -4.67 -1.71 -2.32
CA HIS A 202 -3.74 -2.84 -2.42
C HIS A 202 -4.05 -3.72 -3.62
N ALA A 203 -3.03 -4.03 -4.42
CA ALA A 203 -3.16 -4.91 -5.57
C ALA A 203 -3.37 -6.36 -5.13
N ARG A 204 -4.36 -7.03 -5.71
CA ARG A 204 -4.77 -8.40 -5.33
C ARG A 204 -3.67 -9.43 -5.60
N HIS A 205 -2.88 -9.20 -6.64
CA HIS A 205 -1.86 -10.15 -7.10
C HIS A 205 -0.43 -9.61 -6.89
N ASP A 206 -0.26 -8.68 -5.95
CA ASP A 206 1.06 -8.17 -5.55
C ASP A 206 1.91 -9.29 -4.92
N ILE A 207 3.04 -9.58 -5.57
CA ILE A 207 3.95 -10.66 -5.15
C ILE A 207 4.95 -10.23 -4.08
N LEU A 208 5.13 -8.92 -3.87
CA LEU A 208 6.10 -8.35 -2.93
C LEU A 208 5.43 -8.08 -1.58
N TYR A 209 4.23 -7.53 -1.63
CA TYR A 209 3.39 -7.24 -0.48
C TYR A 209 2.08 -8.00 -0.62
N PRO A 210 1.98 -9.21 -0.03
CA PRO A 210 0.76 -9.99 -0.09
C PRO A 210 -0.44 -9.19 0.40
N MET A 211 -1.58 -9.37 -0.28
CA MET A 211 -2.84 -8.67 -0.02
C MET A 211 -3.27 -8.66 1.46
N ASP A 212 -2.95 -9.73 2.21
CA ASP A 212 -3.29 -9.83 3.62
C ASP A 212 -2.54 -8.82 4.50
N GLU A 213 -1.38 -8.31 4.07
CA GLU A 213 -0.70 -7.22 4.77
C GLU A 213 -1.44 -5.88 4.60
N GLY A 214 -1.98 -5.62 3.41
CA GLY A 214 -2.85 -4.45 3.16
C GLY A 214 -4.14 -4.51 3.99
N LYS A 215 -4.78 -5.68 4.04
CA LYS A 215 -5.96 -5.90 4.90
C LYS A 215 -5.63 -5.72 6.38
N ARG A 216 -4.48 -6.23 6.84
CA ARG A 216 -4.03 -6.08 8.23
C ARG A 216 -3.81 -4.61 8.57
N LEU A 217 -3.15 -3.86 7.70
CA LEU A 217 -2.95 -2.41 7.86
C LEU A 217 -4.29 -1.68 8.00
N ALA A 218 -5.24 -1.94 7.11
CA ALA A 218 -6.57 -1.33 7.18
C ALA A 218 -7.33 -1.71 8.46
N ALA A 219 -7.25 -2.97 8.91
CA ALA A 219 -7.90 -3.41 10.14
C ALA A 219 -7.31 -2.76 11.40
N LEU A 220 -6.04 -2.34 11.37
CA LEU A 220 -5.36 -1.71 12.50
C LEU A 220 -5.63 -0.21 12.58
N ILE A 221 -5.82 0.48 11.45
CA ILE A 221 -6.12 1.93 11.41
C ILE A 221 -7.64 2.13 11.56
N PRO A 222 -8.13 2.68 12.69
CA PRO A 222 -9.57 2.75 12.98
C PRO A 222 -10.41 3.52 11.97
N ALA A 223 -9.84 4.57 11.37
CA ALA A 223 -10.49 5.47 10.42
C ALA A 223 -10.07 5.20 8.97
N SER A 224 -9.81 3.93 8.62
CA SER A 224 -9.40 3.55 7.27
C SER A 224 -10.52 3.03 6.38
N ARG A 225 -10.41 3.31 5.08
CA ARG A 225 -11.14 2.64 3.99
C ARG A 225 -10.16 1.74 3.25
N PHE A 226 -10.54 0.49 2.99
CA PHE A 226 -9.76 -0.45 2.20
C PHE A 226 -10.34 -0.59 0.79
N VAL A 227 -9.48 -0.57 -0.22
CA VAL A 227 -9.85 -0.76 -1.64
C VAL A 227 -8.96 -1.84 -2.26
N PRO A 228 -9.48 -3.04 -2.54
CA PRO A 228 -8.76 -4.02 -3.35
C PRO A 228 -8.67 -3.53 -4.79
N VAL A 229 -7.51 -3.73 -5.41
CA VAL A 229 -7.23 -3.34 -6.79
C VAL A 229 -6.94 -4.59 -7.61
N GLU A 230 -7.65 -4.78 -8.71
CA GLU A 230 -7.40 -5.88 -9.65
C GLU A 230 -6.19 -5.55 -10.52
N SER A 231 -4.99 -5.83 -10.03
CA SER A 231 -3.72 -5.59 -10.71
C SER A 231 -2.65 -6.59 -10.23
N HIS A 232 -1.70 -6.89 -11.11
CA HIS A 232 -0.46 -7.60 -10.79
C HIS A 232 0.68 -6.66 -10.37
N ASN A 233 0.53 -5.37 -10.65
CA ASN A 233 1.56 -4.37 -10.42
C ASN A 233 1.44 -3.80 -9.00
N ASN A 234 2.58 -3.66 -8.33
CA ASN A 234 2.67 -3.05 -7.00
C ASN A 234 2.18 -1.60 -6.99
N ILE A 235 2.21 -0.91 -8.15
CA ILE A 235 1.50 0.33 -8.43
C ILE A 235 0.98 0.26 -9.87
N PRO A 236 -0.29 0.60 -10.17
CA PRO A 236 -0.85 0.50 -11.50
C PRO A 236 -0.19 1.48 -12.48
N LEU A 237 0.13 0.95 -13.66
CA LEU A 237 0.57 1.65 -14.85
C LEU A 237 -0.58 2.39 -15.53
N ALA A 238 -0.27 3.40 -16.34
CA ALA A 238 -1.25 4.27 -16.99
C ALA A 238 -2.26 3.52 -17.88
N GLY A 239 -1.81 2.45 -18.54
CA GLY A 239 -2.60 1.65 -19.48
C GLY A 239 -3.41 0.53 -18.83
N GLU A 240 -3.30 0.33 -17.52
CA GLU A 240 -4.01 -0.74 -16.84
C GLU A 240 -5.50 -0.43 -16.65
N PRO A 241 -6.40 -1.43 -16.80
CA PRO A 241 -7.83 -1.25 -16.51
C PRO A 241 -8.12 -0.77 -15.09
N ALA A 242 -7.24 -1.10 -14.13
CA ALA A 242 -7.35 -0.68 -12.74
C ALA A 242 -7.06 0.82 -12.52
N TRP A 243 -6.31 1.47 -13.42
CA TRP A 243 -5.81 2.83 -13.21
C TRP A 243 -6.94 3.86 -13.01
N PRO A 244 -7.98 3.95 -13.87
CA PRO A 244 -9.06 4.91 -13.66
C PRO A 244 -9.76 4.75 -12.31
N GLN A 245 -10.03 3.51 -11.90
CA GLN A 245 -10.67 3.21 -10.61
C GLN A 245 -9.81 3.67 -9.43
N VAL A 246 -8.50 3.40 -9.49
CA VAL A 246 -7.55 3.80 -8.45
C VAL A 246 -7.40 5.31 -8.37
N ARG A 247 -7.22 5.97 -9.52
CA ARG A 247 -7.14 7.42 -9.63
C ARG A 247 -8.38 8.07 -9.01
N ASP A 248 -9.57 7.64 -9.42
CA ASP A 248 -10.83 8.25 -9.00
C ASP A 248 -11.07 8.05 -7.50
N ALA A 249 -10.78 6.85 -6.97
CA ALA A 249 -10.87 6.58 -5.53
C ALA A 249 -9.94 7.49 -4.70
N VAL A 250 -8.70 7.71 -5.17
CA VAL A 250 -7.75 8.61 -4.50
C VAL A 250 -8.22 10.05 -4.57
N LEU A 251 -8.61 10.54 -5.75
CA LEU A 251 -9.07 11.92 -5.93
C LEU A 251 -10.37 12.20 -5.14
N GLU A 252 -11.34 11.29 -5.16
CA GLU A 252 -12.57 11.38 -4.36
C GLU A 252 -12.24 11.47 -2.87
N PHE A 253 -11.38 10.58 -2.39
CA PHE A 253 -10.98 10.55 -0.99
C PHE A 253 -10.30 11.86 -0.57
N LEU A 254 -9.41 12.40 -1.40
CA LEU A 254 -8.71 13.65 -1.14
C LEU A 254 -9.65 14.87 -1.24
N ALA A 255 -10.63 14.84 -2.15
CA ALA A 255 -11.61 15.90 -2.35
C ALA A 255 -12.61 16.02 -1.19
N ALA A 256 -12.97 14.91 -0.53
CA ALA A 256 -13.91 14.85 0.60
C ALA A 256 -13.51 15.73 1.82
N GLY A 257 -12.39 16.46 1.76
CA GLY A 257 -11.92 17.40 2.78
C GLY A 257 -12.19 18.87 2.49
N HIS A 258 -12.69 19.20 1.29
CA HIS A 258 -12.95 20.57 0.86
C HIS A 258 -14.41 21.00 1.02
N GLY A 259 -15.29 20.09 1.45
CA GLY A 259 -16.66 20.37 1.84
C GLY A 259 -17.12 19.29 2.80
N ALA A 260 -17.96 19.66 3.78
CA ALA A 260 -18.61 18.69 4.64
C ALA A 260 -19.42 17.71 3.77
N ALA A 261 -18.89 16.52 3.51
CA ALA A 261 -19.58 15.45 2.83
C ALA A 261 -19.91 14.36 3.86
N ALA A 262 -21.18 13.92 3.84
CA ALA A 262 -21.71 12.93 4.77
C ALA A 262 -20.84 11.66 4.81
N PRO A 263 -20.65 11.06 6.00
CA PRO A 263 -19.84 9.86 6.15
C PRO A 263 -20.37 8.73 5.26
N LEU A 264 -19.51 8.16 4.41
CA LEU A 264 -19.74 6.85 3.85
C LEU A 264 -19.77 5.84 5.02
N PRO A 265 -20.73 4.92 5.06
CA PRO A 265 -20.91 4.02 6.21
C PRO A 265 -19.69 3.12 6.42
N VAL A 266 -19.08 3.23 7.61
CA VAL A 266 -18.03 2.31 8.08
C VAL A 266 -18.70 0.99 8.47
N PHE A 267 -18.50 -0.05 7.67
CA PHE A 267 -19.07 -1.36 7.93
C PHE A 267 -18.15 -2.20 8.82
N ARG A 268 -18.51 -2.36 10.10
CA ARG A 268 -17.80 -3.27 11.01
C ARG A 268 -18.38 -4.68 10.91
N LEU A 269 -17.84 -5.50 10.01
CA LEU A 269 -18.08 -6.95 10.01
C LEU A 269 -16.96 -7.66 10.77
N THR A 270 -17.34 -8.61 11.62
CA THR A 270 -16.40 -9.61 12.14
C THR A 270 -16.04 -10.60 11.03
N VAL A 271 -14.87 -11.24 11.16
CA VAL A 271 -14.43 -12.32 10.26
C VAL A 271 -15.53 -13.37 10.06
N ARG A 272 -16.24 -13.72 11.15
CA ARG A 272 -17.30 -14.72 11.11
C ARG A 272 -18.54 -14.28 10.33
N GLN A 273 -18.92 -13.01 10.42
CA GLN A 273 -20.02 -12.46 9.64
C GLN A 273 -19.66 -12.38 8.15
N ALA A 274 -18.41 -12.02 7.83
CA ALA A 274 -17.90 -12.00 6.47
C ALA A 274 -17.90 -13.40 5.83
N ASP A 275 -17.44 -14.43 6.56
CA ASP A 275 -17.46 -15.81 6.09
C ASP A 275 -18.88 -16.32 5.82
N VAL A 276 -19.83 -16.00 6.70
CA VAL A 276 -21.25 -16.34 6.52
C VAL A 276 -21.80 -15.65 5.26
N LEU A 277 -21.57 -14.34 5.08
CA LEU A 277 -22.03 -13.62 3.89
C LEU A 277 -21.39 -14.12 2.59
N ARG A 278 -20.13 -14.55 2.60
CA ARG A 278 -19.48 -15.18 1.44
C ARG A 278 -20.24 -16.42 0.98
N ARG A 279 -20.73 -17.23 1.92
CA ARG A 279 -21.56 -18.41 1.61
C ARG A 279 -22.98 -18.06 1.19
N VAL A 280 -23.55 -16.97 1.73
CA VAL A 280 -24.82 -16.41 1.23
C VAL A 280 -24.70 -15.96 -0.22
N ALA A 281 -23.60 -15.29 -0.59
CA ALA A 281 -23.32 -14.88 -1.98
C ALA A 281 -23.22 -16.08 -2.93
N GLN A 282 -22.79 -17.24 -2.42
CA GLN A 282 -22.73 -18.51 -3.14
C GLN A 282 -24.08 -19.25 -3.23
N GLY A 283 -25.18 -18.63 -2.77
CA GLY A 283 -26.53 -19.22 -2.83
C GLY A 283 -26.79 -20.32 -1.78
N GLN A 284 -25.94 -20.44 -0.75
CA GLN A 284 -26.12 -21.47 0.27
C GLN A 284 -27.25 -21.13 1.26
N THR A 285 -27.99 -22.16 1.66
CA THR A 285 -29.00 -22.10 2.74
C THR A 285 -28.35 -22.13 4.12
N ASP A 286 -29.05 -21.68 5.16
CA ASP A 286 -28.49 -21.64 6.53
C ASP A 286 -28.08 -23.03 7.05
N LYS A 287 -28.77 -24.09 6.64
CA LYS A 287 -28.38 -25.47 6.96
C LYS A 287 -27.06 -25.88 6.29
N GLN A 288 -26.82 -25.45 5.05
CA GLN A 288 -25.57 -25.72 4.34
C GLN A 288 -24.40 -24.90 4.92
N ILE A 289 -24.65 -23.63 5.24
CA ILE A 289 -23.66 -22.75 5.88
C ILE A 289 -23.29 -23.29 7.27
N ALA A 290 -24.30 -23.70 8.05
CA ALA A 290 -24.12 -24.31 9.37
C ALA A 290 -23.22 -25.54 9.31
N ARG A 291 -23.46 -26.46 8.37
CA ARG A 291 -22.59 -27.63 8.14
C ARG A 291 -21.18 -27.23 7.74
N THR A 292 -21.04 -26.30 6.80
CA THR A 292 -19.73 -25.86 6.26
C THR A 292 -18.88 -25.18 7.32
N LEU A 293 -19.48 -24.37 8.19
CA LEU A 293 -18.77 -23.58 9.18
C LEU A 293 -18.76 -24.24 10.57
N SER A 294 -19.29 -25.45 10.73
CA SER A 294 -19.46 -26.11 12.04
C SER A 294 -20.22 -25.23 13.04
N LEU A 295 -21.38 -24.72 12.61
CA LEU A 295 -22.28 -23.87 13.40
C LEU A 295 -23.67 -24.50 13.48
N SER A 296 -24.53 -24.01 14.38
CA SER A 296 -25.96 -24.29 14.31
C SER A 296 -26.65 -23.38 13.28
N PRO A 297 -27.76 -23.79 12.64
CA PRO A 297 -28.54 -22.91 11.76
C PRO A 297 -28.96 -21.60 12.45
N ARG A 298 -29.32 -21.67 13.74
CA ARG A 298 -29.65 -20.50 14.56
C ARG A 298 -28.47 -19.53 14.72
N THR A 299 -27.25 -20.04 14.82
CA THR A 299 -26.03 -19.23 14.88
C THR A 299 -25.76 -18.53 13.55
N VAL A 300 -26.04 -19.20 12.42
CA VAL A 300 -25.95 -18.58 11.09
C VAL A 300 -26.96 -17.44 10.96
N GLU A 301 -28.22 -17.66 11.36
CA GLU A 301 -29.26 -16.63 11.37
C GLU A 301 -28.83 -15.40 12.19
N MET A 302 -28.23 -15.60 13.37
CA MET A 302 -27.71 -14.50 14.19
C MET A 302 -26.60 -13.72 13.49
N HIS A 303 -25.65 -14.40 12.83
CA HIS A 303 -24.59 -13.72 12.08
C HIS A 303 -25.13 -12.96 10.87
N VAL A 304 -26.10 -13.52 10.13
CA VAL A 304 -26.77 -12.84 9.03
C VAL A 304 -27.50 -11.59 9.53
N SER A 305 -28.24 -11.70 10.64
CA SER A 305 -28.97 -10.57 11.25
C SER A 305 -28.02 -9.45 11.69
N ALA A 306 -26.92 -9.80 12.35
CA ALA A 306 -25.91 -8.82 12.74
C ALA A 306 -25.23 -8.16 11.52
N ALA A 307 -24.97 -8.92 10.47
CA ALA A 307 -24.39 -8.40 9.23
C ALA A 307 -25.36 -7.49 8.45
N LEU A 308 -26.66 -7.81 8.44
CA LEU A 308 -27.70 -6.95 7.86
C LEU A 308 -27.74 -5.58 8.55
N LYS A 309 -27.72 -5.59 9.89
CA LYS A 309 -27.67 -4.37 10.70
C LYS A 309 -26.39 -3.58 10.46
N ALA A 310 -25.25 -4.26 10.39
CA ALA A 310 -23.96 -3.62 10.12
C ALA A 310 -23.94 -2.96 8.73
N LEU A 311 -24.51 -3.60 7.71
CA LEU A 311 -24.49 -3.16 6.31
C LEU A 311 -25.68 -2.26 5.91
N GLY A 312 -26.61 -2.01 6.83
CA GLY A 312 -27.83 -1.26 6.54
C GLY A 312 -28.67 -1.89 5.42
N SER A 313 -28.73 -3.22 5.37
CA SER A 313 -29.42 -3.99 4.31
C SER A 313 -30.70 -4.63 4.84
N LYS A 314 -31.72 -4.73 3.99
CA LYS A 314 -33.02 -5.31 4.35
C LYS A 314 -33.07 -6.82 4.09
N THR A 315 -32.27 -7.30 3.15
CA THR A 315 -32.24 -8.72 2.77
C THR A 315 -30.84 -9.30 2.80
N ARG A 316 -30.73 -10.60 3.10
CA ARG A 316 -29.44 -11.32 3.11
C ARG A 316 -28.72 -11.29 1.76
N ALA A 317 -29.48 -11.29 0.66
CA ALA A 317 -28.92 -11.20 -0.70
C ALA A 317 -28.32 -9.80 -0.96
N GLU A 318 -29.04 -8.75 -0.56
CA GLU A 318 -28.55 -7.37 -0.61
C GLU A 318 -27.29 -7.17 0.25
N ALA A 319 -27.28 -7.72 1.48
CA ALA A 319 -26.11 -7.68 2.35
C ALA A 319 -24.90 -8.40 1.74
N ALA A 320 -25.11 -9.59 1.16
CA ALA A 320 -24.05 -10.34 0.50
C ALA A 320 -23.52 -9.60 -0.75
N HIS A 321 -24.41 -9.00 -1.56
CA HIS A 321 -24.03 -8.21 -2.72
C HIS A 321 -23.23 -6.96 -2.34
N ARG A 322 -23.71 -6.18 -1.35
CA ARG A 322 -22.98 -5.02 -0.82
C ARG A 322 -21.62 -5.40 -0.27
N ALA A 323 -21.55 -6.45 0.55
CA ALA A 323 -20.29 -6.89 1.12
C ALA A 323 -19.29 -7.37 0.05
N ALA A 324 -19.76 -8.01 -1.04
CA ALA A 324 -18.92 -8.32 -2.20
C ALA A 324 -18.46 -7.06 -2.96
N GLN A 325 -19.38 -6.11 -3.21
CA GLN A 325 -19.09 -4.83 -3.86
C GLN A 325 -18.05 -4.00 -3.08
N TYR A 326 -18.11 -4.04 -1.75
CA TYR A 326 -17.16 -3.35 -0.86
C TYR A 326 -15.93 -4.20 -0.49
N GLY A 327 -15.74 -5.39 -1.07
CA GLY A 327 -14.55 -6.23 -0.85
C GLY A 327 -14.38 -6.73 0.59
N LEU A 328 -15.49 -6.88 1.33
CA LEU A 328 -15.48 -7.28 2.74
C LEU A 328 -15.28 -8.80 2.95
N PHE A 329 -15.25 -9.59 1.87
CA PHE A 329 -14.87 -11.00 1.86
C PHE A 329 -14.38 -11.47 0.48
#